data_AF-A0A2V5QDQ7-F1
#
_entry.id   AF-A0A2V5QDQ7-F1
#
_cell.length_a   1.000
_cell.length_b   1.000
_cell.length_c   1.000
_cell.angle_alpha   90.00
_cell.angle_beta   90.00
_cell.angle_gamma   90.00
#
_symmetry.space_group_name_H-M   'P 1'
#
loop_
_entity.id
_entity.type
_entity.pdbx_description
1 polymer ?
#
loop_
_entity_poly.entity_id
_entity_poly.type
_entity_poly.pdbx_seq_one_letter_code
_entity_poly.pdbx_strand_id
1 'polypeptide(L)' 'MPYLTLWSDGGPLLCVEPCWGLTDHHEQRAFQDKNGIQTILPGEQLCASFSMIPQLASSD' A
#
# COMPACT_ATOMS: atom_id res chain seq x y z
N MET A 1 7.24 -0.61 -3.55
CA MET A 1 5.92 -0.77 -2.92
C MET A 1 5.82 -2.23 -2.44
N PRO A 2 5.88 -2.49 -1.12
CA PRO A 2 5.93 -3.86 -0.62
C PRO A 2 4.59 -4.59 -0.69
N TYR A 3 3.45 -3.87 -0.66
CA TYR A 3 2.12 -4.46 -0.64
C TYR A 3 1.16 -3.74 -1.60
N LEU A 4 0.21 -4.49 -2.14
CA LEU A 4 -0.91 -3.96 -2.93
C LEU A 4 -2.21 -4.49 -2.35
N THR A 5 -3.10 -3.58 -1.96
CA THR A 5 -4.47 -3.95 -1.55
C THR A 5 -5.42 -3.73 -2.71
N LEU A 6 -6.32 -4.68 -2.91
CA LEU A 6 -7.47 -4.56 -3.81
C LEU A 6 -8.73 -4.55 -2.98
N TRP A 7 -9.60 -3.57 -3.22
CA TRP A 7 -10.85 -3.44 -2.49
C TRP A 7 -11.98 -2.98 -3.41
N SER A 8 -13.18 -3.52 -3.18
CA SER A 8 -14.41 -3.08 -3.82
C SER A 8 -15.57 -3.32 -2.85
N ASP A 9 -16.60 -2.49 -2.95
CA ASP A 9 -17.89 -2.70 -2.26
C ASP A 9 -18.83 -3.64 -3.04
N GLY A 10 -18.35 -4.22 -4.16
CA GLY A 10 -19.15 -5.05 -5.07
C GLY A 10 -19.80 -4.26 -6.21
N GLY A 11 -19.60 -2.94 -6.26
CA GLY A 11 -20.01 -2.07 -7.37
C GLY A 11 -19.03 -2.07 -8.55
N PRO A 12 -19.19 -1.14 -9.52
CA PRO A 12 -18.32 -1.05 -10.70
C PRO A 12 -16.94 -0.45 -10.41
N LEU A 13 -16.68 -0.03 -9.18
CA LEU A 13 -15.42 0.61 -8.77
C LEU A 13 -14.50 -0.40 -8.09
N LEU A 14 -13.23 -0.39 -8.49
CA LEU A 14 -12.15 -1.15 -7.88
C LEU A 14 -11.07 -0.19 -7.38
N CYS A 15 -10.79 -0.22 -6.08
CA CYS A 15 -9.64 0.43 -5.49
C CYS A 15 -8.39 -0.44 -5.70
N VAL A 16 -7.31 0.19 -6.17
CA VAL A 16 -5.98 -0.40 -6.28
C VAL A 16 -5.05 0.46 -5.44
N GLU A 17 -4.59 -0.08 -4.31
CA GLU A 17 -3.97 0.70 -3.25
C GLU A 17 -2.50 0.29 -3.06
N PRO A 18 -1.55 1.12 -3.55
CA PRO A 18 -0.15 1.03 -3.19
C PRO A 18 0.11 1.26 -1.71
N CYS A 19 0.58 0.23 -1.00
CA CYS A 19 0.79 0.31 0.45
C CYS A 19 2.27 0.15 0.82
N TRP A 20 2.80 1.11 1.58
CA TRP A 20 4.08 1.01 2.30
C TRP A 20 3.88 0.66 3.77
N GLY A 21 2.81 -0.07 4.08
CA GLY A 21 2.46 -0.50 5.42
C GLY A 21 1.41 -1.59 5.36
N LEU A 22 1.21 -2.27 6.49
CA LEU A 22 0.12 -3.23 6.66
C LEU A 22 -0.87 -2.74 7.71
N THR A 23 -2.11 -3.21 7.56
CA THR A 23 -3.11 -3.15 8.63
C THR A 23 -2.65 -3.98 9.82
N ASP A 24 -3.28 -3.78 10.98
CA ASP A 24 -2.93 -4.55 12.17
C ASP A 24 -3.23 -6.03 11.97
N HIS A 25 -2.41 -6.85 12.63
CA HIS A 25 -2.69 -8.26 12.78
C HIS A 25 -3.87 -8.48 13.71
N HIS A 26 -4.47 -9.66 13.59
CA HIS A 26 -5.50 -10.11 14.52
C HIS A 26 -4.97 -10.17 15.97
N GLU A 27 -3.74 -10.65 16.14
CA GLU A 27 -3.02 -10.57 17.40
C GLU A 27 -2.37 -9.19 17.57
N GLN A 28 -2.69 -8.51 18.66
CA GLN A 28 -2.11 -7.20 18.97
C GLN A 28 -0.63 -7.32 19.33
N ARG A 29 0.17 -6.39 18.81
CA ARG A 29 1.61 -6.31 19.04
C ARG A 29 1.99 -4.86 19.32
N ALA A 30 3.10 -4.65 20.00
CA ALA A 30 3.63 -3.31 20.18
C ALA A 30 3.96 -2.69 18.81
N PHE A 31 3.84 -1.36 18.71
CA PHE A 31 3.97 -0.66 17.43
C PHE A 31 5.33 -0.89 16.75
N GLN A 32 6.40 -0.96 17.53
CA GLN A 32 7.75 -1.26 17.02
C GLN A 32 7.88 -2.65 16.38
N ASP A 33 6.98 -3.57 16.73
CA ASP A 33 6.95 -4.95 16.23
C ASP A 33 5.84 -5.15 15.17
N LYS A 34 5.21 -4.06 14.72
CA LYS A 34 4.15 -4.11 13.70
C LYS A 34 4.74 -4.46 12.34
N ASN A 35 4.21 -5.50 11.70
CA ASN A 35 4.67 -5.88 10.37
C ASN A 35 4.41 -4.79 9.34
N GLY A 36 5.36 -4.64 8.42
CA GLY A 36 5.26 -3.67 7.34
C GLY A 36 5.51 -2.23 7.74
N ILE A 37 5.88 -1.92 8.99
CA ILE A 37 6.29 -0.57 9.38
C ILE A 37 7.75 -0.29 9.05
N GLN A 38 8.10 0.98 8.84
CA GLN A 38 9.47 1.43 8.67
C GLN A 38 9.93 2.25 9.88
N THR A 39 11.16 2.01 10.33
CA THR A 39 11.83 2.88 11.29
C THR A 39 12.59 3.95 10.53
N ILE A 40 12.28 5.22 10.79
CA ILE A 40 13.03 6.37 10.26
C ILE A 40 13.90 6.91 11.39
N LEU A 41 15.22 6.92 11.19
CA LEU A 41 16.15 7.40 12.21
C LEU A 41 16.08 8.93 12.34
N PRO A 42 16.51 9.50 13.49
CA PRO A 42 16.55 10.94 13.66
C PRO A 42 17.38 11.61 12.55
N GLY A 43 16.79 12.60 11.87
CA GLY A 43 17.43 13.33 10.76
C GLY A 43 17.23 12.71 9.37
N GLU A 44 16.66 11.51 9.29
CA GLU A 44 16.40 10.82 8.02
C GLU A 44 15.00 11.14 7.46
N GLN A 45 14.82 10.88 6.17
CA GLN A 45 13.55 11.02 5.47
C GLN A 45 13.27 9.76 4.63
N LEU A 46 12.05 9.25 4.72
CA LEU A 46 11.54 8.21 3.82
C LEU A 46 10.77 8.85 2.67
N CYS A 47 11.16 8.53 1.44
CA CYS A 47 10.45 8.94 0.22
C CYS A 47 9.87 7.71 -0.48
N ALA A 48 8.58 7.78 -0.81
CA ALA A 48 7.85 6.73 -1.52
C ALA A 48 7.02 7.35 -2.64
N SER A 49 6.95 6.68 -3.78
CA SER A 49 6.14 7.11 -4.91
C SER A 49 5.59 5.92 -5.67
N PHE A 50 4.45 6.14 -6.32
CA PHE A 50 3.89 5.25 -7.32
C PHE A 50 3.52 6.08 -8.55
N SER A 51 3.39 5.43 -9.70
CA SER A 51 2.90 6.04 -10.93
C SER A 51 1.85 5.15 -11.56
N MET A 52 0.93 5.78 -12.27
CA MET A 52 -0.06 5.11 -13.12
C MET A 52 0.04 5.72 -14.50
N ILE A 53 0.22 4.87 -15.51
CA ILE A 53 0.33 5.31 -16.89
C ILE A 53 -0.89 4.76 -17.64
N PRO A 54 -1.88 5.60 -17.99
CA PRO A 54 -3.02 5.14 -18.77
C PRO A 54 -2.53 4.68 -20.16
N GLN A 55 -3.09 3.58 -20.65
CA GLN A 55 -2.83 3.05 -21.99
C GLN A 55 -4.17 2.89 -22.71
N LEU A 56 -4.20 3.21 -24.01
CA LEU A 56 -5.33 2.86 -24.85
C LEU A 56 -5.25 1.36 -25.14
N ALA A 57 -6.28 0.61 -24.75
CA ALA A 57 -6.39 -0.78 -25.18
C ALA A 57 -6.79 -0.82 -26.66
N SER A 58 -6.05 -1.55 -27.50
CA SER A 58 -6.56 -1.93 -28.82
C SER A 58 -7.65 -2.97 -28.61
N SER A 59 -8.82 -2.74 -29.21
CA SER A 59 -9.83 -3.79 -29.36
C SER A 59 -9.47 -4.55 -30.64
N ASP A 60 -9.13 -5.83 -30.52
CA ASP A 60 -9.07 -6.75 -31.66
C ASP A 60 -10.50 -7.15 -32.11
#